data_AF-A0A925HJB4-F1
#
_entry.id   AF-A0A925HJB4-F1
#
_cell.length_a   1.000
_cell.length_b   1.000
_cell.length_c   1.000
_cell.angle_alpha   90.00
_cell.angle_beta   90.00
_cell.angle_gamma   90.00
#
_symmetry.space_group_name_H-M   'P 1'
#
loop_
_entity.id
_entity.type
_entity.pdbx_description
1 polymer ?
#
loop_
_entity_poly.entity_id
_entity_poly.type
_entity_poly.pdbx_seq_one_letter_code
_entity_poly.pdbx_strand_id
1 'polypeptide(L)' 'MRPKTGRPLVSSLIGQQEVVIKPLDSLTGSRGSLVSGATVRDDGGVSLIVDVRHVVQLAAKMTN' A
#
# COMPACT_ATOMS: atom_id res chain seq x y z
N MET A 1 18.38 -3.78 16.47
CA MET A 1 17.00 -3.25 16.53
C MET A 1 16.05 -4.37 16.13
N ARG A 2 15.08 -4.75 16.98
CA ARG A 2 14.09 -5.79 16.61
C ARG A 2 13.09 -5.19 15.60
N PRO A 3 12.73 -5.87 14.49
CA PRO A 3 11.73 -5.36 13.57
C PRO A 3 10.39 -5.24 14.30
N LYS A 4 9.79 -4.04 14.31
CA LYS A 4 8.42 -3.87 14.80
C LYS A 4 7.49 -4.59 13.84
N THR A 5 6.77 -5.60 14.33
CA THR A 5 5.79 -6.35 13.55
C THR A 5 4.46 -5.62 13.66
N GLY A 6 3.95 -5.08 12.55
CA GLY A 6 2.63 -4.44 12.45
C GLY A 6 1.73 -5.19 11.49
N ARG A 7 0.44 -5.26 11.79
CA ARG A 7 -0.58 -5.87 10.92
C ARG A 7 -1.66 -4.83 10.63
N PRO A 8 -1.94 -4.48 9.36
CA PRO A 8 -3.06 -3.60 9.04
C PRO A 8 -4.37 -4.25 9.48
N LEU A 9 -5.24 -3.47 10.12
CA LEU A 9 -6.62 -3.88 10.36
C LEU A 9 -7.45 -3.49 9.14
N VAL A 10 -8.21 -4.45 8.60
CA VAL A 10 -9.10 -4.26 7.46
C VAL A 10 -10.48 -4.79 7.82
N SER A 11 -11.52 -4.33 7.13
CA SER A 11 -12.89 -4.80 7.37
C SER A 11 -13.08 -6.26 6.97
N SER A 12 -12.60 -6.63 5.78
CA SER A 12 -12.71 -7.98 5.24
C SER A 12 -11.68 -8.22 4.14
N LEU A 13 -11.34 -9.49 3.90
CA LEU A 13 -10.56 -9.91 2.73
C LEU A 13 -11.53 -10.21 1.59
N ILE A 14 -11.33 -9.55 0.45
CA ILE A 14 -12.17 -9.72 -0.74
C ILE A 14 -11.61 -10.83 -1.64
N GLY A 15 -10.29 -11.03 -1.66
CA GLY A 15 -9.63 -12.05 -2.48
C GLY A 15 -8.12 -11.82 -2.62
N GLN A 16 -7.51 -12.57 -3.53
CA GLN A 16 -6.12 -12.40 -3.96
C GLN A 16 -6.10 -12.26 -5.48
N GLN A 17 -5.28 -11.33 -5.98
CA GLN A 17 -5.16 -11.09 -7.42
C GLN A 17 -3.70 -10.82 -7.77
N GLU A 18 -3.24 -11.45 -8.85
CA GLU A 18 -1.98 -11.11 -9.46
C GLU A 18 -2.18 -9.85 -10.31
N VAL A 19 -1.39 -8.81 -10.03
CA VAL A 19 -1.50 -7.51 -10.69
C VAL A 19 -0.15 -7.09 -11.24
N VAL A 20 -0.14 -6.65 -12.50
CA VAL A 20 1.01 -5.94 -13.06
C VAL A 20 0.95 -4.51 -12.58
N ILE A 21 1.82 -4.15 -11.64
CA ILE A 21 1.92 -2.79 -11.12
C ILE A 21 2.62 -1.94 -12.17
N LYS A 22 1.92 -0.95 -12.73
CA LYS A 22 2.56 0.15 -13.45
C LYS A 22 2.99 1.18 -12.40
N PRO A 23 4.30 1.37 -12.15
CA PRO A 23 4.75 2.24 -11.07
C PRO A 23 4.32 3.69 -11.32
N LEU A 24 3.85 4.35 -10.26
CA LEU A 24 3.45 5.76 -10.31
C LEU A 24 4.65 6.74 -10.27
N ASP A 25 5.87 6.22 -10.19
CA ASP A 25 7.12 6.97 -9.98
C ASP A 25 7.36 8.08 -11.01
N SER A 26 6.78 7.98 -12.21
CA SER A 26 6.88 9.00 -13.24
C SER A 26 5.94 10.19 -13.08
N LEU A 27 4.93 10.10 -12.19
CA LEU A 27 3.86 11.11 -12.06
C LEU A 27 3.80 11.79 -10.69
N THR A 28 4.29 11.15 -9.62
CA THR A 28 4.24 11.72 -8.27
C THR A 28 5.65 11.73 -7.67
N GLY A 29 6.34 12.87 -7.77
CA GLY A 29 7.72 13.08 -7.30
C GLY A 29 7.96 12.96 -5.78
N SER A 30 7.11 12.24 -5.05
CA SER A 30 7.24 12.04 -3.62
C SER A 30 8.02 10.76 -3.33
N ARG A 31 9.29 10.92 -2.94
CA ARG A 31 10.08 9.87 -2.28
C ARG A 31 9.27 9.31 -1.10
N GLY A 32 8.79 8.08 -1.24
CA GLY A 32 8.04 7.40 -0.17
C GLY A 32 6.52 7.41 -0.31
N SER A 33 5.97 7.38 -1.53
CA SER A 33 4.53 7.15 -1.70
C SER A 33 4.10 5.86 -0.97
N LEU A 34 3.09 5.96 -0.11
CA LEU A 34 2.45 4.80 0.55
C LEU A 34 1.72 3.91 -0.47
N VAL A 35 1.47 4.45 -1.67
CA VAL A 35 0.74 3.83 -2.76
C VAL A 35 1.72 3.55 -3.89
N SER A 36 1.85 2.27 -4.25
CA SER A 36 2.69 1.81 -5.37
C SER A 36 1.96 1.93 -6.72
N GLY A 37 0.63 2.02 -6.71
CA GLY A 37 -0.18 2.14 -7.91
C GLY A 37 -1.68 2.22 -7.63
N ALA A 38 -2.49 2.31 -8.68
CA ALA A 38 -3.94 2.20 -8.61
C ALA A 38 -4.46 1.33 -9.77
N THR A 39 -5.58 0.65 -9.56
CA THR A 39 -6.28 -0.14 -10.58
C THR A 39 -7.77 0.17 -10.57
N VAL A 40 -8.40 0.04 -11.73
CA VAL A 40 -9.86 0.01 -11.84
C VAL A 40 -10.30 -1.46 -11.71
N ARG A 41 -11.35 -1.70 -10.92
CA ARG A 41 -11.98 -3.01 -10.74
C ARG A 41 -13.09 -3.21 -11.77
N ASP A 42 -13.58 -4.43 -11.87
CA ASP A 42 -14.64 -4.82 -12.82
C ASP A 42 -15.99 -4.14 -12.55
N ASP A 43 -16.20 -3.65 -11.32
CA ASP A 43 -17.36 -2.85 -10.92
C ASP A 43 -17.22 -1.35 -11.27
N GLY A 44 -16.12 -0.96 -11.93
CA GLY A 44 -15.78 0.43 -12.22
C GLY A 44 -15.19 1.20 -11.02
N GLY A 45 -15.06 0.57 -9.85
CA GLY A 45 -14.45 1.17 -8.67
C GLY A 45 -12.93 1.28 -8.79
N VAL A 46 -12.35 2.29 -8.15
CA VAL A 46 -10.89 2.47 -8.10
C VAL A 46 -10.33 1.84 -6.82
N SER A 47 -9.27 1.05 -6.96
CA SER A 47 -8.52 0.44 -5.86
C SER A 47 -7.08 0.92 -5.84
N LEU A 48 -6.53 1.13 -4.65
CA LEU A 48 -5.14 1.54 -4.45
C LEU A 48 -4.29 0.32 -4.08
N ILE A 49 -3.10 0.25 -4.65
CA ILE A 49 -2.08 -0.74 -4.33
C ILE A 49 -1.15 -0.11 -3.28
N VAL A 50 -1.16 -0.65 -2.07
CA VAL A 50 -0.46 -0.07 -0.91
C VAL A 50 0.80 -0.86 -0.56
N ASP A 51 1.92 -0.17 -0.31
CA ASP A 51 3.13 -0.80 0.24
C ASP A 51 2.98 -0.99 1.76
N VAL A 52 2.58 -2.20 2.16
CA VAL A 52 2.38 -2.57 3.57
C VAL A 52 3.66 -2.43 4.40
N ARG A 53 4.84 -2.71 3.84
CA ARG A 53 6.09 -2.58 4.60
C ARG A 53 6.34 -1.13 4.94
N HIS A 54 6.12 -0.24 3.98
CA HIS A 54 6.33 1.19 4.19
C HIS A 54 5.32 1.76 5.19
N VAL A 55 4.05 1.34 5.12
CA VAL A 55 3.02 1.70 6.12
C VAL A 55 3.43 1.30 7.54
N VAL A 56 3.89 0.05 7.74
CA VAL A 56 4.31 -0.43 9.07
C VAL A 56 5.52 0.34 9.59
N GLN A 57 6.47 0.69 8.73
CA GLN A 57 7.63 1.50 9.11
C GLN A 57 7.25 2.93 9.49
N LEU A 58 6.32 3.55 8.76
CA LEU A 58 5.82 4.87 9.08
C LEU A 58 5.10 4.88 10.43
N ALA A 59 4.18 3.93 10.64
CA ALA A 59 3.47 3.80 11.91
C ALA A 59 4.45 3.59 13.08
N ALA A 60 5.48 2.74 12.90
CA ALA A 60 6.52 2.49 13.90
C ALA A 60 7.32 3.74 14.31
N LYS A 61 7.51 4.70 13.38
CA LYS A 61 8.17 5.99 13.61
C LYS A 61 7.25 6.98 14.32
N MET A 62 5.95 6.96 14.04
CA MET A 62 4.97 7.88 14.64
C MET A 62 4.68 7.59 16.12
N THR A 63 4.94 6.36 16.58
CA THR A 63 4.72 5.94 17.99
C THR A 63 5.98 6.08 18.86
N ASN A 64 6.89 7.00 18.53
CA ASN A 64 8.15 7.24 19.26
C ASN A 64 8.32 8.74 19.51
#